data_AF-A0AAN9BI29-F1
#
_entry.id   AF-A0AAN9BI29-F1
#
_cell.length_a   1.000
_cell.length_b   1.000
_cell.length_c   1.000
_cell.angle_alpha   90.00
_cell.angle_beta   90.00
_cell.angle_gamma   90.00
#
_symmetry.space_group_name_H-M   'P 1'
#
loop_
_entity.id
_entity.type
_entity.pdbx_description
1 polymer ?
#
loop_
_entity_poly.entity_id
_entity_poly.type
_entity_poly.pdbx_seq_one_letter_code
_entity_poly.pdbx_strand_id
1 'polypeptide(L)'
;MGLSQELVLCCDSCQYSRTEYSSPRENNLNHRQNVPFEVNKEIVLYSHEIGSGYSSVNKLCTVFGMPAMNKSSYHRIDKRVNASIVEATDATLNETVEFVREAYRETFPQGRVNAVNDDGEEDGAWEDDDGILWVDVAFDGTWHKRGFSSHYGVGVVVDVLTGYVLDFCVKSTYCHTCAMNKEKLEGMTAAEQLQWKQLHQPDCSINHEGSAKSMERDAALELWGRSVERHNLRYRTTLSDGDSTAFNALAAAQPYGPTRPITKLECTNHLPKRMRTALRKASKDGRLGGRGEGRLTKEKCQRLQNYFRGAILNNLEDQRAMEQAIWATFFHVTSTDEDPHHDRCPAGPASWCFFQRARAEGQPPPPHAGHNGTALSREVSHAVLPIYRRMTNPILLKRVAHGKTQNSNESLHNVMWGHCPKEVFVGKDRVEAATAEAVTKFNRGNIALAQVMDHMSLPITELTQSALAKKDKVRVQKAERATDVAAVAARRARCAGRQRQLEQREDQEGEVYGAGLMGDGGE
;
A
#
# COMPACT_ATOMS: atom_id res chain seq x y z
N MET A 1 2.27 39.95 4.95
CA MET A 1 3.10 39.46 6.06
C MET A 1 2.75 38.02 6.45
N GLY A 2 1.50 37.61 6.28
CA GLY A 2 1.10 36.23 6.60
C GLY A 2 1.04 36.08 8.11
N LEU A 3 1.72 35.08 8.65
CA LEU A 3 1.85 34.86 10.09
C LEU A 3 2.97 35.70 10.75
N SER A 4 3.83 36.35 9.96
CA SER A 4 4.83 37.27 10.51
C SER A 4 4.18 38.59 10.90
N GLN A 5 4.64 39.17 12.01
CA GLN A 5 4.26 40.50 12.50
C GLN A 5 5.43 41.45 12.45
N GLU A 6 5.14 42.74 12.27
CA GLU A 6 6.11 43.82 12.42
C GLU A 6 6.13 44.27 13.89
N LEU A 7 7.30 44.26 14.49
CA LEU A 7 7.57 44.63 15.87
C LEU A 7 8.33 45.95 15.85
N VAL A 8 7.74 47.01 16.42
CA VAL A 8 8.35 48.33 16.49
C VAL A 8 8.71 48.64 17.93
N LEU A 9 10.00 48.78 18.22
CA LEU A 9 10.53 49.26 19.49
C LEU A 9 10.72 50.77 19.39
N CYS A 10 9.98 51.54 20.18
CA CYS A 10 10.11 53.00 20.27
C CYS A 10 10.58 53.42 21.67
N CYS A 11 11.47 54.41 21.75
CA CYS A 11 11.80 55.11 22.98
C CYS A 11 11.22 56.53 22.93
N ASP A 12 10.23 56.81 23.77
CA ASP A 12 9.56 58.11 23.80
C ASP A 12 10.49 59.26 24.23
N SER A 13 11.54 58.95 25.01
CA SER A 13 12.47 59.97 25.52
C SER A 13 13.51 60.41 24.50
N CYS A 14 14.11 59.47 23.74
CA CYS A 14 15.15 59.79 22.76
C CYS A 14 14.70 59.67 21.30
N GLN A 15 13.42 59.37 21.07
CA GLN A 15 12.83 59.17 19.74
C GLN A 15 13.49 58.04 18.92
N TYR A 16 14.24 57.15 19.59
CA TYR A 16 14.79 55.96 18.95
C TYR A 16 13.65 55.04 18.51
N SER A 17 13.68 54.59 17.25
CA SER A 17 12.79 53.56 16.76
C SER A 17 13.59 52.46 16.05
N ARG A 18 13.21 51.20 16.29
CA ARG A 18 13.74 50.03 15.59
C ARG A 18 12.59 49.13 15.22
N THR A 19 12.58 48.71 13.97
CA THR A 19 11.57 47.78 13.44
C THR A 19 12.22 46.44 13.15
N GLU A 20 11.62 45.38 13.66
CA GLU A 20 11.99 43.99 13.38
C GLU A 20 10.74 43.18 12.98
N TYR A 21 10.94 42.00 12.41
CA TYR A 21 9.84 41.08 12.15
C TYR A 21 9.90 39.92 13.13
N SER A 22 8.74 39.42 13.54
CA SER A 22 8.62 38.25 14.43
C SER A 22 9.19 36.95 13.83
N SER A 23 9.48 36.93 12.53
CA SER A 23 10.12 35.84 11.81
C SER A 23 11.05 36.44 10.74
N PRO A 24 12.24 35.88 10.51
CA PRO A 24 13.14 36.36 9.47
C PRO A 24 12.63 36.01 8.07
N ARG A 25 13.16 36.72 7.06
CA ARG A 25 12.98 36.40 5.63
C ARG A 25 14.13 35.52 5.17
N GLU A 26 13.84 34.63 4.22
CA GLU A 26 14.86 33.85 3.53
C GLU A 26 15.94 34.78 2.93
N ASN A 27 17.23 34.48 3.15
CA ASN A 27 18.37 35.23 2.64
C ASN A 27 18.33 36.76 2.88
N ASN A 28 18.93 37.19 3.99
CA ASN A 28 19.26 38.59 4.32
C ASN A 28 20.15 39.32 3.28
N LEU A 29 20.57 38.66 2.19
CA LEU A 29 21.57 39.20 1.25
C LEU A 29 20.98 40.07 0.14
N ASN A 30 19.68 39.97 -0.15
CA ASN A 30 19.05 40.81 -1.16
C ASN A 30 17.63 41.11 -0.73
N HIS A 31 17.35 42.36 -0.35
CA HIS A 31 16.03 42.91 0.02
C HIS A 31 14.99 42.83 -1.12
N ARG A 32 14.79 41.65 -1.73
CA ARG A 32 13.73 41.40 -2.71
C ARG A 32 12.40 41.30 -1.97
N GLN A 33 11.44 42.14 -2.34
CA GLN A 33 10.12 42.24 -1.71
C GLN A 33 9.26 40.96 -1.77
N ASN A 34 9.70 39.91 -2.49
CA ASN A 34 8.91 38.70 -2.78
C ASN A 34 9.32 37.44 -2.00
N VAL A 35 10.22 37.56 -1.03
CA VAL A 35 10.69 36.41 -0.25
C VAL A 35 9.75 36.13 0.94
N PRO A 36 9.26 34.89 1.12
CA PRO A 36 8.40 34.53 2.24
C PRO A 36 9.17 34.54 3.56
N PHE A 37 8.47 34.88 4.64
CA PHE A 37 8.93 34.68 6.01
C PHE A 37 9.02 33.18 6.33
N GLU A 38 9.98 32.79 7.16
CA GLU A 38 10.17 31.39 7.57
C GLU A 38 8.91 30.79 8.18
N VAL A 39 8.23 31.51 9.08
CA VAL A 39 6.96 31.07 9.72
C VAL A 39 5.87 30.71 8.70
N ASN A 40 5.86 31.36 7.53
CA ASN A 40 4.90 31.08 6.49
C ASN A 40 5.22 29.77 5.75
N LYS A 41 6.50 29.38 5.63
CA LYS A 41 6.90 28.07 5.14
C LYS A 41 6.55 26.98 6.16
N GLU A 42 6.85 27.23 7.44
CA GLU A 42 6.57 26.30 8.53
C GLU A 42 5.09 25.95 8.63
N ILE A 43 4.18 26.94 8.56
CA ILE A 43 2.74 26.66 8.64
C ILE A 43 2.21 25.93 7.41
N VAL A 44 2.82 26.13 6.23
CA VAL A 44 2.48 25.37 5.03
C VAL A 44 2.98 23.93 5.18
N LEU A 45 4.24 23.71 5.59
CA LEU A 45 4.76 22.37 5.89
C LEU A 45 3.94 21.66 6.97
N TYR A 46 3.51 22.37 8.01
CA TYR A 46 2.56 21.86 9.00
C TYR A 46 1.27 21.35 8.35
N SER A 47 0.73 22.08 7.37
CA SER A 47 -0.47 21.63 6.65
C SER A 47 -0.24 20.35 5.84
N HIS A 48 0.99 20.12 5.35
CA HIS A 48 1.43 18.86 4.76
C HIS A 48 1.41 17.72 5.77
N GLU A 49 2.04 17.95 6.92
CA GLU A 49 2.12 16.98 8.01
C GLU A 49 0.77 16.47 8.53
N ILE A 50 -0.27 17.31 8.49
CA ILE A 50 -1.61 16.95 8.98
C ILE A 50 -2.62 16.61 7.88
N GLY A 51 -2.18 16.55 6.61
CA GLY A 51 -3.07 16.25 5.50
C GLY A 51 -4.14 17.30 5.22
N SER A 52 -3.80 18.57 5.44
CA SER A 52 -4.72 19.69 5.25
C SER A 52 -4.21 20.69 4.20
N GLY A 53 -4.90 21.83 4.07
CA GLY A 53 -4.50 22.89 3.16
C GLY A 53 -4.91 24.27 3.64
N TYR A 54 -4.92 25.24 2.72
CA TYR A 54 -5.20 26.65 2.99
C TYR A 54 -6.41 26.87 3.91
N SER A 55 -7.55 26.23 3.62
CA SER A 55 -8.78 26.42 4.39
C SER A 55 -8.62 26.05 5.87
N SER A 56 -7.84 25.02 6.18
CA SER A 56 -7.59 24.59 7.55
C SER A 56 -6.64 25.55 8.27
N VAL A 57 -5.58 26.00 7.59
CA VAL A 57 -4.67 27.02 8.12
C VAL A 57 -5.40 28.34 8.38
N ASN A 58 -6.27 28.76 7.46
CA ASN A 58 -7.06 29.97 7.62
C ASN A 58 -8.02 29.87 8.82
N LYS A 59 -8.71 28.73 8.99
CA LYS A 59 -9.56 28.47 10.16
C LYS A 59 -8.76 28.50 11.46
N LEU A 60 -7.56 27.91 11.48
CA LEU A 60 -6.66 27.99 12.62
C LEU A 60 -6.37 29.45 12.96
N CYS A 61 -5.89 30.24 12.00
CA CYS A 61 -5.65 31.67 12.22
C CYS A 61 -6.90 32.40 12.75
N THR A 62 -8.08 32.13 12.21
CA THR A 62 -9.34 32.72 12.69
C THR A 62 -9.64 32.38 14.15
N VAL A 63 -9.52 31.10 14.53
CA VAL A 63 -9.81 30.64 15.90
C VAL A 63 -8.83 31.24 16.91
N PHE A 64 -7.55 31.35 16.54
CA PHE A 64 -6.52 31.92 17.41
C PHE A 64 -6.44 33.45 17.37
N GLY A 65 -7.26 34.14 16.56
CA GLY A 65 -7.20 35.60 16.42
C GLY A 65 -5.91 36.11 15.76
N MET A 66 -5.30 35.30 14.89
CA MET A 66 -4.05 35.60 14.19
C MET A 66 -4.30 36.04 12.74
N PRO A 67 -3.40 36.85 12.14
CA PRO A 67 -3.48 37.12 10.71
C PRO A 67 -3.30 35.83 9.90
N ALA A 68 -4.05 35.72 8.81
CA ALA A 68 -3.91 34.65 7.85
C ALA A 68 -3.11 35.11 6.63
N MET A 69 -2.39 34.18 6.00
CA MET A 69 -1.89 34.41 4.64
C MET A 69 -3.07 34.54 3.67
N ASN A 70 -2.90 35.35 2.63
CA ASN A 70 -3.84 35.31 1.51
C ASN A 70 -3.65 34.01 0.71
N LYS A 71 -4.71 33.59 0.01
CA LYS A 71 -4.74 32.33 -0.74
C LYS A 71 -3.63 32.22 -1.79
N SER A 72 -3.34 33.30 -2.53
CA SER A 72 -2.30 33.30 -3.57
C SER A 72 -0.89 33.14 -3.00
N SER A 73 -0.59 33.79 -1.86
CA SER A 73 0.69 33.65 -1.16
C SER A 73 0.87 32.24 -0.61
N TYR A 74 -0.20 31.66 -0.05
CA TYR A 74 -0.19 30.28 0.40
C TYR A 74 0.17 29.34 -0.76
N HIS A 75 -0.55 29.40 -1.89
CA HIS A 75 -0.29 28.48 -3.01
C HIS A 75 1.11 28.66 -3.63
N ARG A 76 1.63 29.89 -3.64
CA ARG A 76 3.01 30.14 -4.07
C ARG A 76 4.04 29.48 -3.16
N ILE A 77 3.83 29.51 -1.85
CA ILE A 77 4.70 28.83 -0.88
C ILE A 77 4.50 27.32 -0.98
N ASP A 78 3.26 26.85 -1.06
CA ASP A 78 2.90 25.43 -1.21
C ASP A 78 3.59 24.78 -2.41
N LYS A 79 3.65 25.47 -3.57
CA LYS A 79 4.41 24.98 -4.74
C LYS A 79 5.89 24.77 -4.43
N ARG A 80 6.50 25.67 -3.66
CA ARG A 80 7.92 25.56 -3.25
C ARG A 80 8.12 24.44 -2.23
N VAL A 81 7.18 24.29 -1.29
CA VAL A 81 7.18 23.22 -0.29
C VAL A 81 7.06 21.85 -0.96
N ASN A 82 6.14 21.70 -1.92
CA ASN A 82 5.99 20.47 -2.72
C ASN A 82 7.32 20.07 -3.38
N ALA A 83 7.96 21.00 -4.08
CA ALA A 83 9.24 20.75 -4.74
C ALA A 83 10.34 20.36 -3.73
N SER A 84 10.44 21.09 -2.61
CA SER A 84 11.45 20.83 -1.57
C SER A 84 11.30 19.45 -0.93
N ILE A 85 10.05 19.01 -0.70
CA ILE A 85 9.73 17.67 -0.19
C ILE A 85 10.18 16.58 -1.16
N VAL A 86 9.88 16.75 -2.45
CA VAL A 86 10.23 15.76 -3.49
C VAL A 86 11.75 15.67 -3.64
N GLU A 87 12.44 16.81 -3.71
CA GLU A 87 13.91 16.86 -3.79
C GLU A 87 14.59 16.21 -2.58
N ALA A 88 14.12 16.50 -1.35
CA ALA A 88 14.64 15.89 -0.14
C ALA A 88 14.37 14.36 -0.09
N THR A 89 13.26 13.93 -0.67
CA THR A 89 12.90 12.50 -0.77
C THR A 89 13.80 11.78 -1.78
N ASP A 90 14.12 12.40 -2.91
CA ASP A 90 15.05 11.83 -3.89
C ASP A 90 16.44 11.58 -3.29
N ALA A 91 16.95 12.52 -2.50
CA ALA A 91 18.20 12.33 -1.75
C ALA A 91 18.10 11.14 -0.77
N THR A 92 16.98 11.04 -0.05
CA THR A 92 16.72 9.93 0.89
C THR A 92 16.61 8.58 0.19
N LEU A 93 15.99 8.52 -0.99
CA LEU A 93 15.88 7.28 -1.76
C LEU A 93 17.23 6.81 -2.27
N ASN A 94 18.09 7.72 -2.74
CA ASN A 94 19.45 7.37 -3.16
C ASN A 94 20.23 6.70 -2.01
N GLU A 95 20.20 7.29 -0.81
CA GLU A 95 20.82 6.70 0.37
C GLU A 95 20.19 5.35 0.76
N THR A 96 18.87 5.22 0.60
CA THR A 96 18.14 3.97 0.87
C THR A 96 18.57 2.86 -0.09
N VAL A 97 18.70 3.18 -1.38
CA VAL A 97 19.12 2.23 -2.42
C VAL A 97 20.52 1.70 -2.13
N GLU A 98 21.46 2.54 -1.68
CA GLU A 98 22.78 2.07 -1.27
C GLU A 98 22.71 1.10 -0.07
N PHE A 99 21.89 1.42 0.93
CA PHE A 99 21.66 0.51 2.06
C PHE A 99 21.10 -0.85 1.60
N VAL A 100 20.14 -0.84 0.67
CA VAL A 100 19.57 -2.08 0.13
C VAL A 100 20.62 -2.87 -0.63
N ARG A 101 21.46 -2.23 -1.45
CA ARG A 101 22.55 -2.94 -2.14
C ARG A 101 23.49 -3.63 -1.14
N GLU A 102 23.86 -2.93 -0.07
CA GLU A 102 24.71 -3.52 0.96
C GLU A 102 24.03 -4.69 1.67
N ALA A 103 22.76 -4.55 2.05
CA ALA A 103 22.00 -5.63 2.68
C ALA A 103 21.93 -6.90 1.81
N TYR A 104 21.79 -6.76 0.49
CA TYR A 104 21.83 -7.91 -0.42
C TYR A 104 23.23 -8.53 -0.51
N ARG A 105 24.30 -7.72 -0.58
CA ARG A 105 25.67 -8.24 -0.59
C ARG A 105 26.03 -8.98 0.70
N GLU A 106 25.60 -8.45 1.85
CA GLU A 106 25.79 -9.09 3.15
C GLU A 106 24.98 -10.38 3.30
N THR A 107 23.73 -10.38 2.83
CA THR A 107 22.84 -11.54 2.92
C THR A 107 23.25 -12.65 1.95
N PHE A 108 23.80 -12.27 0.80
CA PHE A 108 24.19 -13.18 -0.29
C PHE A 108 25.65 -12.96 -0.72
N PRO A 109 26.64 -13.19 0.16
CA PRO A 109 28.05 -12.82 -0.08
C PRO A 109 28.74 -13.68 -1.15
N GLN A 110 28.17 -14.84 -1.48
CA GLN A 110 28.63 -15.72 -2.56
C GLN A 110 27.72 -15.63 -3.79
N GLY A 111 26.85 -14.60 -3.85
CA GLY A 111 25.69 -14.60 -4.74
C GLY A 111 24.64 -15.62 -4.29
N ARG A 112 23.62 -15.85 -5.13
CA ARG A 112 22.73 -16.99 -4.95
C ARG A 112 23.51 -18.21 -5.42
N VAL A 113 23.94 -19.08 -4.50
CA VAL A 113 24.44 -20.40 -4.90
C VAL A 113 23.29 -21.07 -5.61
N ASN A 114 23.47 -21.44 -6.89
CA ASN A 114 22.57 -22.18 -7.77
C ASN A 114 21.57 -23.05 -6.98
N ALA A 115 20.46 -22.45 -6.55
CA ALA A 115 19.31 -23.20 -6.12
C ALA A 115 18.67 -23.61 -7.43
N VAL A 116 19.05 -24.81 -7.90
CA VAL A 116 18.38 -25.48 -9.00
C VAL A 116 16.91 -25.47 -8.62
N ASN A 117 16.11 -24.71 -9.35
CA ASN A 117 14.67 -24.75 -9.16
C ASN A 117 14.20 -26.18 -9.53
N ASP A 118 13.03 -26.64 -9.05
CA ASP A 118 12.51 -27.99 -9.33
C ASP A 118 12.46 -28.37 -10.84
N ASP A 119 12.58 -27.37 -11.71
CA ASP A 119 12.64 -27.37 -13.16
C ASP A 119 14.04 -27.66 -13.76
N GLY A 120 15.10 -27.70 -12.94
CA GLY A 120 16.47 -27.87 -13.42
C GLY A 120 17.15 -26.60 -13.95
N GLU A 121 16.51 -25.44 -13.83
CA GLU A 121 17.07 -24.15 -14.27
C GLU A 121 17.90 -23.50 -13.15
N GLU A 122 19.11 -23.04 -13.50
CA GLU A 122 19.98 -22.23 -12.65
C GLU A 122 19.29 -20.89 -12.36
N ASP A 123 18.89 -20.66 -11.11
CA ASP A 123 18.46 -19.35 -10.67
C ASP A 123 19.70 -18.45 -10.59
N GLY A 124 19.82 -17.51 -11.53
CA GLY A 124 21.04 -16.74 -11.78
C GLY A 124 21.58 -15.98 -10.57
N ALA A 125 22.84 -15.56 -10.67
CA ALA A 125 23.51 -14.76 -9.66
C ALA A 125 22.72 -13.48 -9.34
N TRP A 126 22.80 -13.02 -8.09
CA TRP A 126 22.18 -11.76 -7.67
C TRP A 126 22.82 -10.54 -8.33
N GLU A 127 24.00 -10.70 -8.93
CA GLU A 127 24.70 -9.68 -9.69
C GLU A 127 25.09 -10.29 -11.03
N ASP A 128 24.72 -9.63 -12.13
CA ASP A 128 25.13 -10.04 -13.47
C ASP A 128 26.58 -9.57 -13.76
N ASP A 129 27.17 -10.02 -14.87
CA ASP A 129 28.51 -9.61 -15.33
C ASP A 129 28.68 -8.08 -15.52
N ASP A 130 27.55 -7.35 -15.62
CA ASP A 130 27.53 -5.89 -15.73
C ASP A 130 27.54 -5.16 -14.37
N GLY A 131 27.64 -5.89 -13.26
CA GLY A 131 27.73 -5.34 -11.91
C GLY A 131 26.41 -4.77 -11.36
N ILE A 132 25.29 -5.03 -12.04
CA ILE A 132 23.97 -4.56 -11.60
C ILE A 132 23.28 -5.65 -10.79
N LEU A 133 22.84 -5.25 -9.60
CA LEU A 133 22.20 -6.13 -8.62
C LEU A 133 20.71 -6.36 -8.95
N TRP A 134 20.28 -7.61 -8.85
CA TRP A 134 18.88 -8.02 -8.83
C TRP A 134 18.31 -7.93 -7.42
N VAL A 135 17.13 -7.34 -7.29
CA VAL A 135 16.39 -7.27 -6.03
C VAL A 135 14.96 -7.77 -6.21
N ASP A 136 14.45 -8.43 -5.18
CA ASP A 136 13.05 -8.80 -5.11
C ASP A 136 12.23 -7.61 -4.65
N VAL A 137 11.19 -7.28 -5.42
CA VAL A 137 10.32 -6.16 -5.07
C VAL A 137 8.85 -6.56 -5.00
N ALA A 138 8.16 -5.91 -4.09
CA ALA A 138 6.72 -5.83 -4.04
C ALA A 138 6.27 -4.57 -4.75
N PHE A 139 5.19 -4.69 -5.52
CA PHE A 139 4.59 -3.58 -6.24
C PHE A 139 3.10 -3.55 -6.03
N ASP A 140 2.58 -2.38 -5.72
CA ASP A 140 1.14 -2.16 -5.54
C ASP A 140 0.77 -0.74 -5.93
N GLY A 141 -0.41 -0.61 -6.53
CA GLY A 141 -1.01 0.65 -6.90
C GLY A 141 -2.02 1.13 -5.86
N THR A 142 -2.15 2.44 -5.70
CA THR A 142 -3.23 3.03 -4.91
C THR A 142 -3.72 4.34 -5.51
N TRP A 143 -5.00 4.65 -5.28
CA TRP A 143 -5.68 5.80 -5.86
C TRP A 143 -6.06 6.82 -4.79
N HIS A 144 -6.03 8.09 -5.18
CA HIS A 144 -6.39 9.20 -4.28
C HIS A 144 -7.89 9.22 -3.95
N LYS A 145 -8.76 8.65 -4.80
CA LYS A 145 -10.17 8.43 -4.46
C LYS A 145 -10.41 6.94 -4.22
N ARG A 146 -11.40 6.60 -3.38
CA ARG A 146 -11.83 5.19 -3.22
C ARG A 146 -12.46 4.70 -4.53
N GLY A 147 -12.02 3.54 -5.00
CA GLY A 147 -12.45 2.97 -6.27
C GLY A 147 -11.70 3.53 -7.48
N PHE A 148 -12.10 3.07 -8.67
CA PHE A 148 -11.35 3.32 -9.92
C PHE A 148 -11.85 4.54 -10.72
N SER A 149 -12.35 5.57 -10.03
CA SER A 149 -12.77 6.85 -10.63
C SER A 149 -11.81 7.99 -10.31
N SER A 150 -10.62 7.66 -9.80
CA SER A 150 -9.64 8.67 -9.40
C SER A 150 -8.91 9.28 -10.60
N HIS A 151 -8.58 10.56 -10.48
CA HIS A 151 -7.70 11.26 -11.41
C HIS A 151 -6.22 11.00 -11.16
N TYR A 152 -5.87 10.46 -9.99
CA TYR A 152 -4.48 10.23 -9.59
C TYR A 152 -4.30 8.81 -9.07
N GLY A 153 -3.29 8.12 -9.60
CA GLY A 153 -2.82 6.82 -9.16
C GLY A 153 -1.36 6.92 -8.75
N VAL A 154 -0.97 6.18 -7.72
CA VAL A 154 0.40 6.08 -7.24
C VAL A 154 0.83 4.63 -7.36
N GLY A 155 1.99 4.39 -7.96
CA GLY A 155 2.65 3.09 -7.93
C GLY A 155 3.90 3.18 -7.07
N VAL A 156 4.16 2.15 -6.26
CA VAL A 156 5.31 2.09 -5.36
C VAL A 156 6.03 0.75 -5.50
N VAL A 157 7.36 0.80 -5.50
CA VAL A 157 8.25 -0.37 -5.43
C VAL A 157 8.86 -0.44 -4.04
N VAL A 158 8.65 -1.57 -3.37
CA VAL A 158 9.20 -1.85 -2.03
C VAL A 158 10.10 -3.07 -2.12
N ASP A 159 11.33 -2.94 -1.66
CA ASP A 159 12.25 -4.06 -1.55
C ASP A 159 11.71 -5.10 -0.55
N VAL A 160 11.75 -6.36 -0.94
CA VAL A 160 11.19 -7.47 -0.18
C VAL A 160 12.11 -7.88 0.97
N LEU A 161 13.43 -7.77 0.82
CA LEU A 161 14.40 -8.19 1.83
C LEU A 161 14.39 -7.23 3.02
N THR A 162 14.59 -5.95 2.74
CA THR A 162 14.73 -4.88 3.74
C THR A 162 13.41 -4.23 4.12
N GLY A 163 12.39 -4.33 3.26
CA GLY A 163 11.11 -3.65 3.44
C GLY A 163 11.14 -2.16 3.11
N TYR A 164 12.25 -1.63 2.57
CA TYR A 164 12.37 -0.22 2.21
C TYR A 164 11.72 0.10 0.86
N VAL A 165 11.14 1.29 0.76
CA VAL A 165 10.67 1.83 -0.52
C VAL A 165 11.88 2.23 -1.36
N LEU A 166 11.95 1.74 -2.60
CA LEU A 166 13.02 2.05 -3.56
C LEU A 166 12.62 3.15 -4.54
N ASP A 167 11.36 3.15 -4.97
CA ASP A 167 10.88 4.09 -5.99
C ASP A 167 9.36 4.25 -5.93
N PHE A 168 8.85 5.38 -6.43
CA PHE A 168 7.43 5.65 -6.61
C PHE A 168 7.18 6.56 -7.81
N CYS A 169 5.98 6.50 -8.38
CA CYS A 169 5.55 7.47 -9.39
C CYS A 169 4.07 7.83 -9.23
N VAL A 170 3.72 9.08 -9.57
CA VAL A 170 2.33 9.54 -9.61
C VAL A 170 1.86 9.68 -11.05
N LYS A 171 0.82 8.91 -11.38
CA LYS A 171 0.09 8.96 -12.64
C LYS A 171 -1.15 9.81 -12.53
N SER A 172 -1.46 10.55 -13.59
CA SER A 172 -2.52 11.55 -13.59
C SER A 172 -3.20 11.64 -14.95
N THR A 173 -4.54 11.61 -14.93
CA THR A 173 -5.40 11.97 -16.08
C THR A 173 -5.93 13.39 -16.01
N TYR A 174 -5.52 14.17 -15.01
CA TYR A 174 -6.06 15.50 -14.75
C TYR A 174 -4.98 16.57 -14.69
N CYS A 175 -5.23 17.67 -15.38
CA CYS A 175 -4.54 18.93 -15.16
C CYS A 175 -5.60 20.03 -15.03
N HIS A 176 -5.50 20.84 -13.98
CA HIS A 176 -6.44 21.92 -13.72
C HIS A 176 -6.41 22.97 -14.84
N THR A 177 -5.23 23.31 -15.34
CA THR A 177 -5.05 24.27 -16.44
C THR A 177 -5.71 23.77 -17.73
N CYS A 178 -5.54 22.48 -18.08
CA CYS A 178 -6.27 21.86 -19.19
C CYS A 178 -7.78 21.91 -18.99
N ALA A 179 -8.27 21.54 -17.79
CA ALA A 179 -9.69 21.50 -17.50
C ALA A 179 -10.35 22.88 -17.61
N MET A 180 -9.69 23.94 -17.11
CA MET A 180 -10.20 25.31 -17.18
C MET A 180 -10.17 25.92 -18.59
N ASN A 181 -9.26 25.47 -19.44
CA ASN A 181 -9.16 25.97 -20.81
C ASN A 181 -9.93 25.11 -21.82
N LYS A 182 -10.66 24.09 -21.39
CA LYS A 182 -11.31 23.12 -22.30
C LYS A 182 -12.23 23.79 -23.31
N GLU A 183 -13.20 24.57 -22.86
CA GLU A 183 -14.16 25.28 -23.74
C GLU A 183 -13.46 26.29 -24.65
N LYS A 184 -12.44 26.98 -24.11
CA LYS A 184 -11.62 27.94 -24.88
C LYS A 184 -10.86 27.24 -26.00
N LEU A 185 -10.30 26.06 -25.73
CA LEU A 185 -9.57 25.25 -26.70
C LEU A 185 -10.50 24.68 -27.77
N GLU A 186 -11.72 24.28 -27.41
CA GLU A 186 -12.73 23.80 -28.37
C GLU A 186 -13.14 24.87 -29.39
N GLY A 187 -13.11 26.15 -29.00
CA GLY A 187 -13.35 27.29 -29.90
C GLY A 187 -12.16 27.75 -30.74
N MET A 188 -10.96 27.18 -30.53
CA MET A 188 -9.73 27.54 -31.25
C MET A 188 -9.55 26.70 -32.52
N THR A 189 -8.83 27.25 -33.49
CA THR A 189 -8.37 26.48 -34.66
C THR A 189 -7.40 25.37 -34.25
N ALA A 190 -7.25 24.33 -35.08
CA ALA A 190 -6.33 23.23 -34.80
C ALA A 190 -4.87 23.70 -34.59
N ALA A 191 -4.43 24.75 -35.28
CA ALA A 191 -3.08 25.30 -35.14
C ALA A 191 -2.88 25.98 -33.77
N GLU A 192 -3.85 26.77 -33.32
CA GLU A 192 -3.83 27.43 -32.01
C GLU A 192 -3.89 26.41 -30.86
N GLN A 193 -4.71 25.37 -31.00
CA GLN A 193 -4.75 24.27 -30.02
C GLN A 193 -3.40 23.57 -29.91
N LEU A 194 -2.74 23.29 -31.04
CA LEU A 194 -1.42 22.67 -31.06
C LEU A 194 -0.37 23.57 -30.40
N GLN A 195 -0.36 24.86 -30.73
CA GLN A 195 0.55 25.83 -30.14
C GLN A 195 0.36 25.93 -28.62
N TRP A 196 -0.89 26.01 -28.15
CA TRP A 196 -1.17 26.03 -26.72
C TRP A 196 -0.71 24.74 -26.03
N LYS A 197 -0.98 23.57 -26.63
CA LYS A 197 -0.56 22.27 -26.07
C LYS A 197 0.96 22.18 -25.97
N GLN A 198 1.70 22.63 -26.98
CA GLN A 198 3.18 22.65 -26.95
C GLN A 198 3.72 23.57 -25.85
N LEU A 199 3.13 24.76 -25.70
CA LEU A 199 3.53 25.71 -24.65
C LEU A 199 3.17 25.20 -23.25
N HIS A 200 2.04 24.50 -23.09
CA HIS A 200 1.59 23.99 -21.80
C HIS A 200 2.22 22.64 -21.40
N GLN A 201 2.75 21.86 -22.35
CA GLN A 201 3.28 20.53 -22.10
C GLN A 201 4.23 20.44 -20.89
N PRO A 202 5.19 21.37 -20.67
CA PRO A 202 6.09 21.30 -19.52
C PRO A 202 5.39 21.45 -18.16
N ASP A 203 4.25 22.15 -18.12
CA ASP A 203 3.45 22.39 -16.91
C ASP A 203 2.23 21.45 -16.81
N CYS A 204 2.02 20.58 -17.79
CA CYS A 204 0.86 19.71 -17.85
C CYS A 204 1.00 18.58 -16.84
N SER A 205 0.05 18.50 -15.90
CA SER A 205 0.02 17.42 -14.91
C SER A 205 -0.51 16.10 -15.48
N ILE A 206 -0.95 16.03 -16.74
CA ILE A 206 -1.44 14.79 -17.36
C ILE A 206 -0.24 14.01 -17.90
N ASN A 207 -0.02 12.80 -17.39
CA ASN A 207 1.04 11.89 -17.81
C ASN A 207 0.54 10.45 -18.00
N HIS A 208 -0.77 10.25 -18.03
CA HIS A 208 -1.43 8.96 -18.20
C HIS A 208 -2.56 9.07 -19.22
N GLU A 209 -2.65 8.09 -20.11
CA GLU A 209 -3.74 7.95 -21.06
C GLU A 209 -4.61 6.72 -20.73
N GLY A 210 -5.93 6.90 -20.81
CA GLY A 210 -6.89 5.85 -20.54
C GLY A 210 -7.46 5.87 -19.12
N SER A 211 -7.92 4.71 -18.65
CA SER A 211 -8.69 4.61 -17.40
C SER A 211 -7.81 4.72 -16.15
N ALA A 212 -8.41 5.06 -15.01
CA ALA A 212 -7.70 5.03 -13.73
C ALA A 212 -7.15 3.63 -13.38
N LYS A 213 -7.81 2.55 -13.84
CA LYS A 213 -7.36 1.17 -13.63
C LYS A 213 -6.03 0.88 -14.34
N SER A 214 -5.79 1.49 -15.50
CA SER A 214 -4.55 1.28 -16.25
C SER A 214 -3.36 2.08 -15.70
N MET A 215 -3.58 3.00 -14.76
CA MET A 215 -2.49 3.76 -14.13
C MET A 215 -1.50 2.86 -13.40
N GLU A 216 -1.97 1.78 -12.78
CA GLU A 216 -1.09 0.82 -12.09
C GLU A 216 -0.14 0.13 -13.08
N ARG A 217 -0.65 -0.27 -14.24
CA ARG A 217 0.15 -0.85 -15.33
C ARG A 217 1.20 0.16 -15.83
N ASP A 218 0.78 1.39 -16.10
CA ASP A 218 1.67 2.42 -16.66
C ASP A 218 2.69 2.90 -15.63
N ALA A 219 2.36 2.85 -14.33
CA ALA A 219 3.28 3.07 -13.23
C ALA A 219 4.34 1.96 -13.15
N ALA A 220 3.94 0.70 -13.25
CA ALA A 220 4.87 -0.42 -13.26
C ALA A 220 5.87 -0.32 -14.41
N LEU A 221 5.40 -0.01 -15.63
CA LEU A 221 6.28 0.17 -16.80
C LEU A 221 7.30 1.30 -16.59
N GLU A 222 6.88 2.44 -16.02
CA GLU A 222 7.79 3.55 -15.73
C GLU A 222 8.85 3.16 -14.68
N LEU A 223 8.43 2.55 -13.58
CA LEU A 223 9.31 2.23 -12.44
C LEU A 223 10.35 1.18 -12.82
N TRP A 224 9.95 0.14 -13.56
CA TRP A 224 10.90 -0.84 -14.09
C TRP A 224 11.80 -0.22 -15.17
N GLY A 225 11.22 0.58 -16.07
CA GLY A 225 11.95 1.19 -17.18
C GLY A 225 13.11 2.09 -16.76
N ARG A 226 13.00 2.77 -15.61
CA ARG A 226 14.06 3.65 -15.08
C ARG A 226 14.93 3.04 -13.98
N SER A 227 14.62 1.82 -13.53
CA SER A 227 15.27 1.21 -12.36
C SER A 227 16.80 1.12 -12.45
N VAL A 228 17.32 0.71 -13.62
CA VAL A 228 18.77 0.58 -13.84
C VAL A 228 19.43 1.95 -13.89
N GLU A 229 18.90 2.89 -14.69
CA GLU A 229 19.47 4.23 -14.83
C GLU A 229 19.42 5.02 -13.52
N ARG A 230 18.30 4.96 -12.81
CA ARG A 230 18.06 5.75 -11.60
C ARG A 230 18.71 5.14 -10.37
N HIS A 231 18.63 3.83 -10.22
CA HIS A 231 18.97 3.14 -8.97
C HIS A 231 20.06 2.10 -9.13
N ASN A 232 20.61 1.87 -10.33
CA ASN A 232 21.58 0.80 -10.59
C ASN A 232 21.12 -0.56 -10.01
N LEU A 233 19.83 -0.86 -10.16
CA LEU A 233 19.17 -2.07 -9.67
C LEU A 233 18.27 -2.65 -10.77
N ARG A 234 18.11 -3.97 -10.78
CA ARG A 234 17.07 -4.68 -11.54
C ARG A 234 16.01 -5.24 -10.62
N TYR A 235 14.76 -4.98 -10.94
CA TYR A 235 13.60 -5.45 -10.19
C TYR A 235 13.18 -6.83 -10.70
N ARG A 236 13.58 -7.88 -9.99
CA ARG A 236 13.41 -9.27 -10.40
C ARG A 236 11.97 -9.74 -10.35
N THR A 237 11.24 -9.33 -9.32
CA THR A 237 9.91 -9.87 -9.02
C THR A 237 8.84 -8.81 -9.03
N THR A 238 7.60 -9.23 -9.31
CA THR A 238 6.40 -8.47 -8.91
C THR A 238 5.68 -9.27 -7.82
N LEU A 239 6.03 -9.06 -6.55
CA LEU A 239 5.20 -9.57 -5.45
C LEU A 239 3.94 -8.73 -5.39
N SER A 240 2.84 -9.29 -5.90
CA SER A 240 1.56 -8.61 -6.07
C SER A 240 0.38 -9.49 -5.66
N ASP A 241 -0.80 -8.85 -5.66
CA ASP A 241 -2.06 -9.55 -5.61
C ASP A 241 -2.39 -10.25 -6.95
N GLY A 242 -3.44 -11.06 -6.93
CA GLY A 242 -3.70 -12.09 -7.92
C GLY A 242 -3.97 -11.65 -9.34
N ASP A 243 -4.56 -10.47 -9.52
CA ASP A 243 -4.77 -9.89 -10.84
C ASP A 243 -3.60 -8.97 -11.15
N SER A 244 -2.88 -9.22 -12.23
CA SER A 244 -1.61 -8.54 -12.49
C SER A 244 -1.51 -8.10 -13.94
N THR A 245 -2.42 -7.22 -14.34
CA THR A 245 -2.31 -6.47 -15.59
C THR A 245 -0.95 -5.77 -15.70
N ALA A 246 -0.42 -5.27 -14.58
CA ALA A 246 0.93 -4.74 -14.45
C ALA A 246 2.02 -5.77 -14.81
N PHE A 247 2.00 -6.97 -14.20
CA PHE A 247 2.97 -8.02 -14.53
C PHE A 247 2.88 -8.44 -16.00
N ASN A 248 1.67 -8.59 -16.55
CA ASN A 248 1.50 -8.96 -17.95
C ASN A 248 2.12 -7.91 -18.89
N ALA A 249 1.97 -6.63 -18.56
CA ALA A 249 2.60 -5.55 -19.32
C ALA A 249 4.13 -5.55 -19.17
N LEU A 250 4.65 -5.79 -17.98
CA LEU A 250 6.10 -5.92 -17.74
C LEU A 250 6.71 -7.11 -18.50
N ALA A 251 6.04 -8.26 -18.47
CA ALA A 251 6.47 -9.46 -19.19
C ALA A 251 6.49 -9.23 -20.71
N ALA A 252 5.53 -8.45 -21.23
CA ALA A 252 5.50 -8.06 -22.64
C ALA A 252 6.56 -7.00 -22.99
N ALA A 253 6.80 -6.03 -22.09
CA ALA A 253 7.74 -4.95 -22.31
C ALA A 253 9.21 -5.38 -22.20
N GLN A 254 9.50 -6.46 -21.45
CA GLN A 254 10.85 -7.00 -21.25
C GLN A 254 11.87 -5.90 -20.90
N PRO A 255 11.70 -5.15 -19.80
CA PRO A 255 12.49 -3.94 -19.51
C PRO A 255 14.00 -4.22 -19.36
N TYR A 256 14.39 -5.48 -19.13
CA TYR A 256 15.80 -5.90 -19.03
C TYR A 256 16.23 -6.82 -20.18
N GLY A 257 15.41 -6.96 -21.22
CA GLY A 257 15.63 -7.85 -22.36
C GLY A 257 15.04 -9.25 -22.18
N PRO A 258 15.00 -10.04 -23.27
CA PRO A 258 14.35 -11.35 -23.30
C PRO A 258 15.07 -12.43 -22.47
N THR A 259 16.37 -12.26 -22.22
CA THR A 259 17.20 -13.18 -21.43
C THR A 259 17.08 -12.94 -19.92
N ARG A 260 16.39 -11.88 -19.51
CA ARG A 260 16.29 -11.42 -18.12
C ARG A 260 14.82 -11.20 -17.71
N PRO A 261 13.99 -12.26 -17.72
CA PRO A 261 12.55 -12.14 -17.49
C PRO A 261 12.21 -11.81 -16.03
N ILE A 262 11.15 -11.02 -15.85
CA ILE A 262 10.60 -10.70 -14.54
C ILE A 262 9.71 -11.86 -14.06
N THR A 263 9.79 -12.17 -12.77
CA THR A 263 9.02 -13.25 -12.14
C THR A 263 7.84 -12.72 -11.34
N LYS A 264 6.65 -13.28 -11.53
CA LYS A 264 5.50 -12.96 -10.67
C LYS A 264 5.56 -13.77 -9.38
N LEU A 265 5.39 -13.10 -8.23
CA LEU A 265 5.17 -13.73 -6.93
C LEU A 265 3.76 -13.40 -6.39
N GLU A 266 3.23 -14.24 -5.51
CA GLU A 266 1.87 -14.11 -4.98
C GLU A 266 1.91 -13.87 -3.46
N CYS A 267 1.21 -12.83 -3.00
CA CYS A 267 1.16 -12.54 -1.58
C CYS A 267 0.50 -13.68 -0.76
N THR A 268 1.24 -14.22 0.20
CA THR A 268 0.79 -15.34 1.06
C THR A 268 -0.43 -14.99 1.91
N ASN A 269 -0.66 -13.70 2.21
CA ASN A 269 -1.86 -13.25 2.92
C ASN A 269 -3.08 -13.11 2.01
N HIS A 270 -2.89 -12.82 0.73
CA HIS A 270 -3.98 -12.57 -0.22
C HIS A 270 -4.51 -13.84 -0.87
N LEU A 271 -3.67 -14.85 -1.07
CA LEU A 271 -4.12 -16.11 -1.67
C LEU A 271 -5.24 -16.81 -0.87
N PRO A 272 -5.17 -16.94 0.47
CA PRO A 272 -6.30 -17.46 1.25
C PRO A 272 -7.54 -16.58 1.20
N LYS A 273 -7.38 -15.24 1.17
CA LYS A 273 -8.52 -14.32 1.00
C LYS A 273 -9.23 -14.56 -0.33
N ARG A 274 -8.48 -14.85 -1.41
CA ARG A 274 -9.03 -15.20 -2.74
C ARG A 274 -9.89 -16.47 -2.68
N MET A 275 -9.45 -17.48 -1.96
CA MET A 275 -10.25 -18.69 -1.72
C MET A 275 -11.56 -18.35 -1.00
N ARG A 276 -11.49 -17.58 0.09
CA ARG A 276 -12.69 -17.14 0.82
C ARG A 276 -13.65 -16.40 -0.10
N THR A 277 -13.16 -15.46 -0.90
CA THR A 277 -13.99 -14.70 -1.84
C THR A 277 -14.68 -15.62 -2.85
N ALA A 278 -13.98 -16.61 -3.40
CA ALA A 278 -14.58 -17.60 -4.30
C ALA A 278 -15.68 -18.43 -3.60
N LEU A 279 -15.43 -18.89 -2.37
CA LEU A 279 -16.41 -19.63 -1.56
C LEU A 279 -17.63 -18.76 -1.21
N ARG A 280 -17.41 -17.49 -0.86
CA ARG A 280 -18.47 -16.52 -0.56
C ARG A 280 -19.31 -16.18 -1.79
N LYS A 281 -18.71 -16.17 -2.99
CA LYS A 281 -19.43 -16.03 -4.25
C LYS A 281 -20.31 -17.26 -4.49
N ALA A 282 -19.78 -18.46 -4.29
CA ALA A 282 -20.55 -19.71 -4.40
C ALA A 282 -21.70 -19.75 -3.38
N SER A 283 -21.49 -19.28 -2.15
CA SER A 283 -22.53 -19.27 -1.11
C SER A 283 -23.69 -18.30 -1.38
N LYS A 284 -23.62 -17.47 -2.43
CA LYS A 284 -24.75 -16.62 -2.84
C LYS A 284 -25.84 -17.42 -3.57
N ASP A 285 -25.49 -18.55 -4.15
CA ASP A 285 -26.50 -19.49 -4.62
C ASP A 285 -27.23 -20.06 -3.40
N GLY A 286 -28.55 -19.86 -3.34
CA GLY A 286 -29.38 -20.35 -2.23
C GLY A 286 -29.37 -21.88 -2.08
N ARG A 287 -28.97 -22.61 -3.12
CA ARG A 287 -28.72 -24.06 -3.05
C ARG A 287 -27.38 -24.39 -2.40
N LEU A 288 -26.39 -23.50 -2.43
CA LEU A 288 -25.07 -23.79 -1.88
C LEU A 288 -24.85 -23.14 -0.51
N GLY A 289 -25.46 -21.97 -0.28
CA GLY A 289 -25.43 -21.25 0.98
C GLY A 289 -26.70 -21.44 1.82
N GLY A 290 -26.89 -20.54 2.79
CA GLY A 290 -28.09 -20.50 3.63
C GLY A 290 -28.01 -21.31 4.93
N ARG A 291 -29.16 -21.41 5.62
CA ARG A 291 -29.31 -22.16 6.87
C ARG A 291 -29.57 -23.63 6.53
N GLY A 292 -28.62 -24.50 6.85
CA GLY A 292 -28.74 -25.94 6.63
C GLY A 292 -27.44 -26.68 6.88
N GLU A 293 -27.55 -27.94 7.28
CA GLU A 293 -26.39 -28.82 7.42
C GLU A 293 -25.67 -28.97 6.07
N GLY A 294 -24.33 -29.02 6.10
CA GLY A 294 -23.54 -29.15 4.87
C GLY A 294 -23.50 -27.91 3.94
N ARG A 295 -24.24 -26.83 4.21
CA ARG A 295 -24.23 -25.58 3.39
C ARG A 295 -23.01 -24.70 3.68
N LEU A 296 -22.66 -23.80 2.75
CA LEU A 296 -21.60 -22.79 2.91
C LEU A 296 -22.12 -21.58 3.70
N THR A 297 -21.81 -21.54 5.00
CA THR A 297 -22.05 -20.35 5.84
C THR A 297 -20.85 -19.39 5.81
N LYS A 298 -21.04 -18.15 6.32
CA LYS A 298 -19.94 -17.16 6.47
C LYS A 298 -18.78 -17.77 7.25
N GLU A 299 -19.09 -18.44 8.36
CA GLU A 299 -18.14 -19.05 9.30
C GLU A 299 -17.41 -20.23 8.65
N LYS A 300 -18.11 -21.08 7.90
CA LYS A 300 -17.47 -22.18 7.16
C LYS A 300 -16.51 -21.66 6.11
N CYS A 301 -16.88 -20.65 5.32
CA CYS A 301 -15.97 -20.02 4.37
C CYS A 301 -14.71 -19.48 5.06
N GLN A 302 -14.84 -18.91 6.26
CA GLN A 302 -13.71 -18.45 7.06
C GLN A 302 -12.84 -19.61 7.60
N ARG A 303 -13.45 -20.71 8.06
CA ARG A 303 -12.72 -21.90 8.52
C ARG A 303 -11.94 -22.55 7.38
N LEU A 304 -12.55 -22.70 6.20
CA LEU A 304 -11.88 -23.22 5.01
C LEU A 304 -10.71 -22.33 4.57
N GLN A 305 -10.86 -21.00 4.63
CA GLN A 305 -9.74 -20.08 4.42
C GLN A 305 -8.61 -20.34 5.43
N ASN A 306 -8.93 -20.56 6.70
CA ASN A 306 -7.91 -20.77 7.73
C ASN A 306 -7.17 -22.10 7.54
N TYR A 307 -7.88 -23.16 7.15
CA TYR A 307 -7.27 -24.44 6.77
C TYR A 307 -6.34 -24.30 5.57
N PHE A 308 -6.80 -23.63 4.52
CA PHE A 308 -5.98 -23.35 3.33
C PHE A 308 -4.75 -22.50 3.66
N ARG A 309 -4.90 -21.45 4.50
CA ARG A 309 -3.77 -20.65 4.99
C ARG A 309 -2.78 -21.50 5.78
N GLY A 310 -3.26 -22.38 6.66
CA GLY A 310 -2.41 -23.29 7.43
C GLY A 310 -1.66 -24.27 6.54
N ALA A 311 -2.33 -24.83 5.53
CA ALA A 311 -1.72 -25.73 4.56
C ALA A 311 -0.59 -25.05 3.78
N ILE A 312 -0.73 -23.76 3.42
CA ILE A 312 0.36 -23.00 2.79
C ILE A 312 1.50 -22.74 3.77
N LEU A 313 1.20 -22.15 4.94
CA LEU A 313 2.24 -21.68 5.86
C LEU A 313 3.05 -22.80 6.52
N ASN A 314 2.44 -23.97 6.70
CA ASN A 314 3.13 -25.12 7.31
C ASN A 314 3.93 -25.94 6.29
N ASN A 315 3.84 -25.60 5.00
CA ASN A 315 4.52 -26.32 3.91
C ASN A 315 5.13 -25.30 2.92
N LEU A 316 5.69 -24.20 3.43
CA LEU A 316 6.49 -23.29 2.61
C LEU A 316 7.67 -24.06 2.00
N GLU A 317 8.15 -23.60 0.85
CA GLU A 317 9.26 -24.20 0.10
C GLU A 317 8.99 -25.61 -0.48
N ASP A 318 8.02 -26.39 0.04
CA ASP A 318 7.60 -27.69 -0.49
C ASP A 318 6.23 -27.61 -1.18
N GLN A 319 6.25 -27.42 -2.50
CA GLN A 319 5.03 -27.32 -3.31
C GLN A 319 4.17 -28.58 -3.22
N ARG A 320 4.77 -29.77 -3.17
CA ARG A 320 4.05 -31.04 -3.19
C ARG A 320 3.37 -31.28 -1.85
N ALA A 321 4.07 -31.06 -0.74
CA ALA A 321 3.49 -31.14 0.59
C ALA A 321 2.37 -30.10 0.77
N MET A 322 2.56 -28.89 0.24
CA MET A 322 1.53 -27.84 0.23
C MET A 322 0.27 -28.28 -0.50
N GLU A 323 0.40 -28.82 -1.71
CA GLU A 323 -0.73 -29.35 -2.48
C GLU A 323 -1.46 -30.48 -1.71
N GLN A 324 -0.70 -31.45 -1.17
CA GLN A 324 -1.25 -32.56 -0.40
C GLN A 324 -2.02 -32.06 0.84
N ALA A 325 -1.46 -31.11 1.57
CA ALA A 325 -2.09 -30.51 2.73
C ALA A 325 -3.37 -29.75 2.36
N ILE A 326 -3.40 -29.02 1.24
CA ILE A 326 -4.61 -28.34 0.77
C ILE A 326 -5.68 -29.39 0.43
N TRP A 327 -5.34 -30.44 -0.31
CA TRP A 327 -6.29 -31.51 -0.64
C TRP A 327 -6.79 -32.27 0.58
N ALA A 328 -5.95 -32.50 1.59
CA ALA A 328 -6.36 -33.09 2.86
C ALA A 328 -7.52 -32.34 3.50
N THR A 329 -7.52 -31.00 3.41
CA THR A 329 -8.62 -30.18 3.93
C THR A 329 -9.91 -30.34 3.12
N PHE A 330 -9.82 -30.54 1.80
CA PHE A 330 -10.99 -30.84 0.96
C PHE A 330 -11.59 -32.19 1.36
N PHE A 331 -10.78 -33.24 1.39
CA PHE A 331 -11.23 -34.59 1.75
C PHE A 331 -11.82 -34.66 3.16
N HIS A 332 -11.22 -33.96 4.12
CA HIS A 332 -11.76 -33.86 5.47
C HIS A 332 -13.17 -33.26 5.52
N VAL A 333 -13.43 -32.20 4.73
CA VAL A 333 -14.72 -31.50 4.77
C VAL A 333 -15.81 -32.24 4.01
N THR A 334 -15.45 -33.19 3.15
CA THR A 334 -16.38 -34.08 2.44
C THR A 334 -16.56 -35.44 3.11
N SER A 335 -15.82 -35.72 4.18
CA SER A 335 -15.82 -36.99 4.90
C SER A 335 -17.13 -37.22 5.67
N THR A 336 -17.63 -38.47 5.65
CA THR A 336 -18.77 -38.91 6.47
C THR A 336 -18.42 -40.16 7.28
N ASP A 337 -19.32 -40.60 8.16
CA ASP A 337 -19.11 -41.83 8.95
C ASP A 337 -19.11 -43.08 8.04
N GLU A 338 -19.91 -43.07 6.97
CA GLU A 338 -19.99 -44.17 5.98
C GLU A 338 -18.82 -44.16 4.99
N ASP A 339 -18.23 -43.00 4.74
CA ASP A 339 -17.12 -42.80 3.79
C ASP A 339 -16.03 -41.88 4.39
N PRO A 340 -15.22 -42.41 5.32
CA PRO A 340 -14.23 -41.62 6.07
C PRO A 340 -12.99 -41.32 5.24
N HIS A 341 -12.64 -40.03 5.12
CA HIS A 341 -11.54 -39.53 4.29
C HIS A 341 -10.46 -38.79 5.10
N HIS A 342 -10.00 -39.38 6.20
CA HIS A 342 -9.08 -38.71 7.14
C HIS A 342 -7.60 -39.06 6.95
N ASP A 343 -7.26 -40.03 6.09
CA ASP A 343 -5.89 -40.54 5.93
C ASP A 343 -4.88 -39.48 5.47
N ARG A 344 -5.35 -38.44 4.79
CA ARG A 344 -4.50 -37.32 4.31
C ARG A 344 -4.33 -36.21 5.34
N CYS A 345 -5.11 -36.23 6.43
CA CYS A 345 -4.99 -35.24 7.49
C CYS A 345 -3.67 -35.45 8.27
N PRO A 346 -3.09 -34.40 8.87
CA PRO A 346 -1.92 -34.54 9.71
C PRO A 346 -2.16 -35.56 10.84
N ALA A 347 -1.20 -36.44 11.09
CA ALA A 347 -1.27 -37.41 12.18
C ALA A 347 -0.88 -36.79 13.53
N GLY A 348 -1.21 -37.47 14.63
CA GLY A 348 -0.76 -37.12 15.97
C GLY A 348 -1.79 -36.35 16.82
N PRO A 349 -1.52 -36.21 18.13
CA PRO A 349 -2.47 -35.62 19.08
C PRO A 349 -2.71 -34.12 18.85
N ALA A 350 -1.75 -33.43 18.22
CA ALA A 350 -1.87 -32.02 17.84
C ALA A 350 -2.63 -31.80 16.51
N SER A 351 -3.15 -32.86 15.89
CA SER A 351 -3.89 -32.74 14.63
C SER A 351 -5.15 -31.90 14.80
N TRP A 352 -5.41 -31.04 13.82
CA TRP A 352 -6.68 -30.33 13.71
C TRP A 352 -7.83 -31.28 13.30
N CYS A 353 -7.50 -32.48 12.81
CA CYS A 353 -8.48 -33.51 12.46
C CYS A 353 -8.82 -34.35 13.70
N PHE A 354 -10.10 -34.35 14.09
CA PHE A 354 -10.58 -35.09 15.26
C PHE A 354 -10.32 -36.60 15.14
N PHE A 355 -10.41 -37.15 13.92
CA PHE A 355 -10.24 -38.57 13.64
C PHE A 355 -8.79 -39.00 13.86
N GLN A 356 -7.83 -38.22 13.34
CA GLN A 356 -6.41 -38.49 13.51
C GLN A 356 -5.95 -38.31 14.96
N ARG A 357 -6.55 -37.36 15.70
CA ARG A 357 -6.27 -37.17 17.13
C ARG A 357 -6.71 -38.39 17.95
N ALA A 358 -7.94 -38.85 17.76
CA ALA A 358 -8.44 -40.05 18.45
C ALA A 358 -7.58 -41.29 18.15
N ARG A 359 -7.21 -41.49 16.88
CA ARG A 359 -6.32 -42.57 16.46
C ARG A 359 -4.94 -42.49 17.13
N ALA A 360 -4.37 -41.29 17.26
CA ALA A 360 -3.07 -41.09 17.91
C ALA A 360 -3.12 -41.36 19.42
N GLU A 361 -4.28 -41.12 20.05
CA GLU A 361 -4.53 -41.40 21.47
C GLU A 361 -4.94 -42.86 21.73
N GLY A 362 -5.00 -43.71 20.68
CA GLY A 362 -5.44 -45.10 20.77
C GLY A 362 -6.94 -45.26 21.04
N GLN A 363 -7.73 -44.21 20.80
CA GLN A 363 -9.18 -44.19 21.02
C GLN A 363 -9.95 -44.40 19.71
N PRO A 364 -11.18 -44.97 19.76
CA PRO A 364 -12.05 -45.02 18.60
C PRO A 364 -12.42 -43.59 18.16
N PRO A 365 -12.35 -43.27 16.86
CA PRO A 365 -12.77 -41.96 16.36
C PRO A 365 -14.24 -41.67 16.69
N PRO A 366 -14.57 -40.45 17.18
CA PRO A 366 -15.96 -40.07 17.41
C PRO A 366 -16.71 -39.90 16.08
N PRO A 367 -18.06 -39.91 16.09
CA PRO A 367 -18.85 -39.71 14.88
C PRO A 367 -18.63 -38.30 14.29
N HIS A 368 -18.82 -38.16 12.98
CA HIS A 368 -18.67 -36.86 12.29
C HIS A 368 -19.65 -35.82 12.82
N ALA A 369 -20.87 -36.25 13.18
CA ALA A 369 -21.86 -35.41 13.83
C ALA A 369 -21.29 -34.76 15.10
N GLY A 370 -21.36 -33.43 15.18
CA GLY A 370 -20.81 -32.66 16.30
C GLY A 370 -19.28 -32.46 16.32
N HIS A 371 -18.52 -33.25 15.54
CA HIS A 371 -17.06 -33.20 15.54
C HIS A 371 -16.47 -32.62 14.23
N ASN A 372 -17.22 -32.65 13.13
CA ASN A 372 -16.87 -31.98 11.88
C ASN A 372 -17.76 -30.76 11.60
N GLY A 373 -17.56 -29.66 12.34
CA GLY A 373 -18.29 -28.41 12.10
C GLY A 373 -18.01 -27.74 10.73
N THR A 374 -17.14 -28.31 9.91
CA THR A 374 -16.86 -27.88 8.53
C THR A 374 -17.44 -28.78 7.45
N ALA A 375 -18.18 -29.83 7.82
CA ALA A 375 -18.76 -30.77 6.87
C ALA A 375 -19.58 -30.06 5.77
N LEU A 376 -19.42 -30.51 4.53
CA LEU A 376 -20.11 -30.02 3.34
C LEU A 376 -21.03 -31.13 2.81
N SER A 377 -22.20 -30.74 2.31
CA SER A 377 -23.07 -31.70 1.62
C SER A 377 -22.46 -32.11 0.28
N ARG A 378 -22.92 -33.22 -0.29
CA ARG A 378 -22.44 -33.69 -1.61
C ARG A 378 -22.61 -32.62 -2.71
N GLU A 379 -23.78 -31.98 -2.75
CA GLU A 379 -24.09 -30.88 -3.69
C GLU A 379 -23.07 -29.72 -3.55
N VAL A 380 -22.79 -29.31 -2.32
CA VAL A 380 -21.85 -28.22 -2.03
C VAL A 380 -20.41 -28.62 -2.34
N SER A 381 -20.03 -29.85 -2.00
CA SER A 381 -18.69 -30.40 -2.25
C SER A 381 -18.37 -30.41 -3.74
N HIS A 382 -19.32 -30.83 -4.58
CA HIS A 382 -19.19 -30.79 -6.04
C HIS A 382 -19.00 -29.36 -6.56
N ALA A 383 -19.74 -28.38 -6.02
CA ALA A 383 -19.62 -26.98 -6.42
C ALA A 383 -18.29 -26.32 -5.97
N VAL A 384 -17.72 -26.78 -4.85
CA VAL A 384 -16.47 -26.24 -4.28
C VAL A 384 -15.22 -26.90 -4.87
N LEU A 385 -15.31 -28.14 -5.37
CA LEU A 385 -14.19 -28.86 -5.97
C LEU A 385 -13.44 -28.07 -7.07
N PRO A 386 -14.10 -27.37 -8.02
CA PRO A 386 -13.41 -26.53 -9.00
C PRO A 386 -12.63 -25.37 -8.37
N ILE A 387 -13.06 -24.86 -7.21
CA ILE A 387 -12.34 -23.82 -6.47
C ILE A 387 -11.03 -24.40 -5.95
N TYR A 388 -11.05 -25.57 -5.31
CA TYR A 388 -9.83 -26.23 -4.83
C TYR A 388 -8.86 -26.51 -5.98
N ARG A 389 -9.31 -27.11 -7.09
CA ARG A 389 -8.47 -27.38 -8.27
C ARG A 389 -7.77 -26.13 -8.80
N ARG A 390 -8.48 -24.99 -8.87
CA ARG A 390 -7.89 -23.73 -9.30
C ARG A 390 -6.87 -23.20 -8.29
N MET A 391 -7.14 -23.34 -7.00
CA MET A 391 -6.29 -22.83 -5.92
C MET A 391 -5.07 -23.72 -5.65
N THR A 392 -5.06 -24.96 -6.13
CA THR A 392 -3.91 -25.88 -6.12
C THR A 392 -3.17 -25.94 -7.46
N ASN A 393 -3.31 -24.91 -8.30
CA ASN A 393 -2.55 -24.85 -9.55
C ASN A 393 -1.04 -24.84 -9.23
N PRO A 394 -0.22 -25.73 -9.83
CA PRO A 394 1.22 -25.83 -9.54
C PRO A 394 1.98 -24.50 -9.65
N ILE A 395 1.71 -23.72 -10.70
CA ILE A 395 2.32 -22.41 -10.92
C ILE A 395 1.92 -21.45 -9.80
N LEU A 396 0.66 -21.48 -9.36
CA LEU A 396 0.16 -20.64 -8.27
C LEU A 396 0.82 -21.01 -6.93
N LEU A 397 1.00 -22.30 -6.66
CA LEU A 397 1.65 -22.77 -5.43
C LEU A 397 3.15 -22.44 -5.42
N LYS A 398 3.85 -22.59 -6.56
CA LYS A 398 5.24 -22.14 -6.72
C LYS A 398 5.39 -20.65 -6.38
N ARG A 399 4.46 -19.83 -6.87
CA ARG A 399 4.46 -18.38 -6.65
C ARG A 399 4.19 -17.94 -5.21
N VAL A 400 3.70 -18.80 -4.32
CA VAL A 400 3.43 -18.46 -2.90
C VAL A 400 4.37 -19.18 -1.93
N ALA A 401 5.17 -20.14 -2.41
CA ALA A 401 6.06 -20.98 -1.61
C ALA A 401 7.09 -20.20 -0.79
N HIS A 402 7.41 -18.97 -1.22
CA HIS A 402 8.35 -18.08 -0.56
C HIS A 402 7.81 -17.43 0.75
N GLY A 403 6.50 -17.48 1.03
CA GLY A 403 5.94 -16.98 2.30
C GLY A 403 5.90 -15.45 2.50
N LYS A 404 6.26 -14.66 1.50
CA LYS A 404 6.41 -13.19 1.55
C LYS A 404 5.04 -12.50 1.38
N THR A 405 4.93 -11.25 1.86
CA THR A 405 3.67 -10.51 1.90
C THR A 405 3.83 -9.07 1.43
N GLN A 406 2.74 -8.44 0.98
CA GLN A 406 2.73 -7.02 0.60
C GLN A 406 2.25 -6.09 1.73
N ASN A 407 2.31 -6.53 2.99
CA ASN A 407 1.82 -5.74 4.11
C ASN A 407 2.52 -4.37 4.24
N SER A 408 3.77 -4.26 3.77
CA SER A 408 4.51 -3.00 3.70
C SER A 408 3.81 -1.96 2.82
N ASN A 409 3.27 -2.37 1.67
CA ASN A 409 2.52 -1.50 0.76
C ASN A 409 1.24 -0.98 1.44
N GLU A 410 0.46 -1.88 2.06
CA GLU A 410 -0.73 -1.48 2.81
C GLU A 410 -0.39 -0.48 3.94
N SER A 411 0.73 -0.69 4.64
CA SER A 411 1.19 0.20 5.69
C SER A 411 1.62 1.57 5.15
N LEU A 412 2.38 1.60 4.06
CA LEU A 412 2.79 2.85 3.40
C LEU A 412 1.59 3.64 2.88
N HIS A 413 0.62 2.97 2.25
CA HIS A 413 -0.60 3.61 1.76
C HIS A 413 -1.34 4.34 2.89
N ASN A 414 -1.38 3.76 4.10
CA ASN A 414 -1.98 4.41 5.26
C ASN A 414 -1.21 5.68 5.68
N VAL A 415 0.12 5.69 5.60
CA VAL A 415 0.94 6.89 5.89
C VAL A 415 0.67 7.97 4.85
N MET A 416 0.71 7.62 3.56
CA MET A 416 0.48 8.54 2.45
C MET A 416 -0.88 9.21 2.50
N TRP A 417 -1.95 8.45 2.72
CA TRP A 417 -3.29 9.01 2.79
C TRP A 417 -3.58 9.71 4.13
N GLY A 418 -2.68 9.60 5.11
CA GLY A 418 -2.64 10.50 6.27
C GLY A 418 -2.14 11.91 5.91
N HIS A 419 -1.21 12.02 4.97
CA HIS A 419 -0.68 13.29 4.42
C HIS A 419 -1.53 13.88 3.29
N CYS A 420 -2.40 13.07 2.69
CA CYS A 420 -3.33 13.50 1.66
C CYS A 420 -4.65 12.71 1.77
N PRO A 421 -5.59 13.14 2.62
CA PRO A 421 -6.86 12.45 2.81
C PRO A 421 -7.64 12.30 1.50
N LYS A 422 -8.19 11.10 1.27
CA LYS A 422 -8.87 10.73 0.01
C LYS A 422 -10.18 11.48 -0.25
N GLU A 423 -10.68 12.16 0.78
CA GLU A 423 -11.96 12.85 0.80
C GLU A 423 -11.88 14.26 0.19
N VAL A 424 -10.68 14.84 0.09
CA VAL A 424 -10.49 16.21 -0.40
C VAL A 424 -9.76 16.16 -1.72
N PHE A 425 -10.31 16.82 -2.75
CA PHE A 425 -9.61 16.95 -4.02
C PHE A 425 -8.39 17.87 -3.89
N VAL A 426 -7.23 17.41 -4.37
CA VAL A 426 -5.99 18.19 -4.43
C VAL A 426 -5.36 18.10 -5.83
N GLY A 427 -4.37 18.94 -6.12
CA GLY A 427 -3.58 18.84 -7.36
C GLY A 427 -2.57 17.70 -7.33
N LYS A 428 -2.05 17.29 -8.50
CA LYS A 428 -1.02 16.24 -8.64
C LYS A 428 0.19 16.52 -7.74
N ASP A 429 0.73 17.74 -7.77
CA ASP A 429 1.92 18.14 -7.00
C ASP A 429 1.76 17.85 -5.50
N ARG A 430 0.53 18.00 -4.97
CA ARG A 430 0.25 17.70 -3.56
C ARG A 430 0.18 16.20 -3.29
N VAL A 431 -0.35 15.40 -4.22
CA VAL A 431 -0.32 13.93 -4.13
C VAL A 431 1.12 13.43 -4.19
N GLU A 432 1.92 14.01 -5.06
CA GLU A 432 3.34 13.69 -5.23
C GLU A 432 4.15 14.04 -3.97
N ALA A 433 3.98 15.24 -3.43
CA ALA A 433 4.59 15.64 -2.16
C ALA A 433 4.15 14.72 -1.00
N ALA A 434 2.86 14.41 -0.87
CA ALA A 434 2.38 13.52 0.19
C ALA A 434 2.89 12.08 0.04
N THR A 435 3.06 11.61 -1.19
CA THR A 435 3.70 10.31 -1.47
C THR A 435 5.16 10.35 -1.03
N ALA A 436 5.88 11.40 -1.42
CA ALA A 436 7.28 11.60 -1.09
C ALA A 436 7.52 11.69 0.43
N GLU A 437 6.72 12.49 1.16
CA GLU A 437 6.78 12.54 2.64
C GLU A 437 6.53 11.18 3.27
N ALA A 438 5.54 10.44 2.76
CA ALA A 438 5.21 9.13 3.29
C ALA A 438 6.31 8.11 3.05
N VAL A 439 6.92 8.12 1.87
CA VAL A 439 8.08 7.27 1.51
C VAL A 439 9.26 7.57 2.43
N THR A 440 9.62 8.84 2.59
CA THR A 440 10.73 9.26 3.45
C THR A 440 10.46 8.88 4.91
N LYS A 441 9.23 9.08 5.41
CA LYS A 441 8.86 8.66 6.77
C LYS A 441 8.79 7.15 6.96
N PHE A 442 8.40 6.42 5.93
CA PHE A 442 8.34 4.97 5.98
C PHE A 442 9.75 4.39 6.11
N ASN A 443 10.70 4.92 5.34
CA ASN A 443 12.09 4.48 5.34
C ASN A 443 12.86 4.99 6.59
N ARG A 444 12.72 6.26 6.96
CA ARG A 444 13.57 6.87 8.03
C ARG A 444 12.85 7.08 9.36
N GLY A 445 11.53 6.94 9.41
CA GLY A 445 10.74 7.37 10.56
C GLY A 445 10.41 8.86 10.55
N ASN A 446 9.91 9.37 11.66
CA ASN A 446 9.50 10.77 11.81
C ASN A 446 10.68 11.73 11.76
N ILE A 447 11.89 11.27 12.10
CA ILE A 447 13.11 12.09 11.99
C ILE A 447 13.36 12.60 10.57
N ALA A 448 12.81 11.93 9.55
CA ALA A 448 12.77 12.38 8.15
C ALA A 448 12.33 13.84 7.98
N LEU A 449 11.39 14.32 8.81
CA LEU A 449 10.90 15.69 8.72
C LEU A 449 12.04 16.71 8.94
N ALA A 450 13.02 16.38 9.77
CA ALA A 450 14.18 17.26 9.98
C ALA A 450 14.98 17.46 8.69
N GLN A 451 15.10 16.43 7.85
CA GLN A 451 15.82 16.53 6.57
C GLN A 451 15.07 17.43 5.57
N VAL A 452 13.74 17.31 5.52
CA VAL A 452 12.90 18.22 4.72
C VAL A 452 13.02 19.66 5.22
N MET A 453 13.00 19.86 6.55
CA MET A 453 13.19 21.18 7.16
C MET A 453 14.56 21.77 6.81
N ASP A 454 15.63 20.98 6.87
CA ASP A 454 16.99 21.41 6.52
C ASP A 454 17.09 21.82 5.04
N HIS A 455 16.54 21.01 4.14
CA HIS A 455 16.49 21.32 2.69
C HIS A 455 15.71 22.61 2.40
N MET A 456 14.68 22.89 3.20
CA MET A 456 13.92 24.14 3.14
C MET A 456 14.58 25.30 3.90
N SER A 457 15.77 25.11 4.48
CA SER A 457 16.45 26.08 5.35
C SER A 457 15.54 26.57 6.49
N LEU A 458 14.83 25.65 7.13
CA LEU A 458 14.02 25.91 8.30
C LEU A 458 14.79 25.56 9.58
N PRO A 459 14.58 26.30 10.69
CA PRO A 459 15.28 26.04 11.94
C PRO A 459 14.88 24.69 12.54
N ILE A 460 15.88 23.86 12.84
CA ILE A 460 15.69 22.58 13.53
C ILE A 460 16.14 22.76 14.98
N THR A 461 15.18 23.05 15.86
CA THR A 461 15.46 23.24 17.29
C THR A 461 15.65 21.91 18.03
N GLU A 462 16.25 21.95 19.21
CA GLU A 462 16.35 20.78 20.12
C GLU A 462 14.97 20.21 20.47
N LEU A 463 13.95 21.08 20.57
CA LEU A 463 12.56 20.67 20.80
C LEU A 463 12.01 19.89 19.61
N THR A 464 12.30 20.34 18.38
CA THR A 464 11.91 19.64 17.16
C THR A 464 12.53 18.24 17.13
N GLN A 465 13.84 18.14 17.32
CA GLN A 465 14.55 16.85 17.33
C GLN A 465 14.00 15.90 18.42
N SER A 466 13.84 16.42 19.64
CA SER A 466 13.31 15.66 20.78
C SER A 466 11.88 15.14 20.53
N ALA A 467 11.03 15.97 19.91
CA ALA A 467 9.66 15.59 19.58
C ALA A 467 9.61 14.50 18.49
N LEU A 468 10.43 14.61 17.45
CA LEU A 468 10.51 13.61 16.38
C LEU A 468 11.04 12.26 16.92
N ALA A 469 12.12 12.29 17.71
CA ALA A 469 12.65 11.09 18.36
C ALA A 469 11.62 10.41 19.28
N LYS A 470 10.84 11.20 20.04
CA LYS A 470 9.75 10.67 20.87
C LYS A 470 8.65 10.02 20.03
N LYS A 471 8.27 10.61 18.89
CA LYS A 471 7.29 10.01 17.97
C LYS A 471 7.77 8.67 17.44
N ASP A 472 9.05 8.57 17.05
CA ASP A 472 9.62 7.32 16.57
C ASP A 472 9.72 6.26 17.66
N LYS A 473 10.11 6.63 18.88
CA LYS A 473 10.10 5.71 20.02
C LYS A 473 8.69 5.13 20.26
N VAL A 474 7.65 5.97 20.22
CA VAL A 474 6.26 5.50 20.37
C VAL A 474 5.83 4.61 19.20
N ARG A 475 6.26 4.92 17.98
CA ARG A 475 5.98 4.11 16.77
C ARG A 475 6.57 2.71 16.91
N VAL A 476 7.84 2.59 17.30
CA VAL A 476 8.52 1.31 17.52
C VAL A 476 7.82 0.51 18.62
N GLN A 477 7.55 1.13 19.77
CA GLN A 477 6.81 0.46 20.86
C GLN A 477 5.43 -0.05 20.45
N LYS A 478 4.71 0.69 19.60
CA LYS A 478 3.42 0.25 19.06
C LYS A 478 3.58 -0.94 18.12
N ALA A 479 4.63 -0.96 17.29
CA ALA A 479 4.93 -2.07 16.38
C ALA A 479 5.28 -3.35 17.17
N GLU A 480 6.16 -3.27 18.16
CA GLU A 480 6.52 -4.38 19.05
C GLU A 480 5.28 -4.94 19.79
N ARG A 481 4.44 -4.05 20.33
CA ARG A 481 3.17 -4.48 20.94
C ARG A 481 2.19 -5.08 19.93
N ALA A 482 2.27 -4.72 18.66
CA ALA A 482 1.36 -5.23 17.64
C ALA A 482 1.72 -6.66 17.18
N THR A 483 2.97 -7.08 17.40
CA THR A 483 3.50 -8.42 17.13
C THR A 483 3.54 -9.33 18.36
N ASP A 484 3.45 -8.77 19.57
CA ASP A 484 3.31 -9.53 20.81
C ASP A 484 2.14 -10.53 20.77
N VAL A 485 2.39 -11.77 21.18
CA VAL A 485 1.45 -12.89 21.04
C VAL A 485 0.16 -12.65 21.83
N ALA A 486 0.27 -12.14 23.07
CA ALA A 486 -0.89 -11.87 23.91
C ALA A 486 -1.71 -10.69 23.34
N ALA A 487 -1.04 -9.64 22.88
CA ALA A 487 -1.69 -8.51 22.23
C ALA A 487 -2.38 -8.90 20.91
N VAL A 488 -1.76 -9.77 20.10
CA VAL A 488 -2.36 -10.33 18.88
C VAL A 488 -3.60 -11.15 19.21
N ALA A 489 -3.54 -12.03 20.22
CA ALA A 489 -4.67 -12.83 20.66
C ALA A 489 -5.83 -11.95 21.16
N ALA A 490 -5.52 -10.97 22.02
CA ALA A 490 -6.50 -10.01 22.53
C ALA A 490 -7.12 -9.17 21.39
N ARG A 491 -6.32 -8.73 20.41
CA ARG A 491 -6.81 -8.00 19.23
C ARG A 491 -7.74 -8.87 18.40
N ARG A 492 -7.38 -10.12 18.13
CA ARG A 492 -8.22 -11.08 17.39
C ARG A 492 -9.55 -11.31 18.12
N ALA A 493 -9.54 -11.48 19.43
CA ALA A 493 -10.75 -11.64 20.24
C ALA A 493 -11.66 -10.40 20.15
N ARG A 494 -11.10 -9.19 20.26
CA ARG A 494 -11.85 -7.93 20.10
C ARG A 494 -12.43 -7.77 18.69
N CYS A 495 -11.64 -8.01 17.64
CA CYS A 495 -12.10 -7.92 16.26
C CYS A 495 -13.22 -8.94 15.98
N ALA A 496 -13.08 -10.19 16.43
CA ALA A 496 -14.12 -11.21 16.31
C ALA A 496 -15.38 -10.83 17.10
N GLY A 497 -15.23 -10.25 18.29
CA GLY A 497 -16.35 -9.72 19.08
C GLY A 497 -17.11 -8.61 18.36
N ARG A 498 -16.41 -7.61 17.82
CA ARG A 498 -17.02 -6.54 17.03
C ARG A 498 -17.70 -7.05 15.78
N GLN A 499 -17.06 -7.98 15.06
CA GLN A 499 -17.61 -8.57 13.85
C GLN A 499 -18.91 -9.32 14.16
N ARG A 500 -18.93 -10.15 15.21
CA ARG A 500 -20.15 -10.84 15.66
C ARG A 500 -21.27 -9.86 16.05
N GLN A 501 -20.93 -8.76 16.74
CA GLN A 501 -21.91 -7.73 17.07
C GLN A 501 -22.46 -7.03 15.82
N LEU A 502 -21.61 -6.74 14.84
CA LEU A 502 -22.03 -6.16 13.56
C LEU A 502 -22.94 -7.13 12.80
N GLU A 503 -22.57 -8.40 12.74
CA GLU A 503 -23.35 -9.45 12.09
C GLU A 503 -24.71 -9.66 12.76
N GLN A 504 -24.76 -9.64 14.10
CA GLN A 504 -26.03 -9.69 14.83
C GLN A 504 -26.92 -8.49 14.52
N ARG A 505 -26.34 -7.30 14.30
CA ARG A 505 -27.08 -6.12 13.87
C ARG A 505 -27.56 -6.25 12.42
N GLU A 506 -26.68 -6.63 11.49
CA GLU A 506 -27.06 -6.88 10.09
C GLU A 506 -28.17 -7.93 9.96
N ASP A 507 -28.08 -9.02 10.73
CA ASP A 507 -29.10 -10.07 10.74
C ASP A 507 -30.44 -9.60 11.34
N GLN A 508 -30.41 -8.64 12.29
CA GLN A 508 -31.61 -8.00 12.84
C GLN A 508 -32.21 -6.95 11.89
N GLU A 509 -31.35 -6.21 11.19
CA GLU A 509 -31.72 -5.13 10.27
C GLU A 509 -32.30 -5.67 8.95
N GLY A 510 -31.95 -6.91 8.55
CA GLY A 510 -32.40 -7.52 7.31
C GLY A 510 -31.69 -6.95 6.07
N GLU A 511 -32.30 -7.04 4.89
CA GLU A 511 -31.74 -6.38 3.70
C GLU A 511 -31.90 -4.85 3.82
N VAL A 512 -30.79 -4.17 4.11
CA VAL A 512 -30.69 -2.70 4.05
C VAL A 512 -29.96 -2.31 2.77
N TYR A 513 -30.32 -1.14 2.21
CA TYR A 513 -29.82 -0.59 0.94
C TYR A 513 -28.36 -0.95 0.64
N GLY A 514 -28.13 -1.63 -0.49
CA GLY A 514 -26.80 -1.84 -1.03
C GLY A 514 -26.17 -0.52 -1.48
N ALA A 515 -24.86 -0.36 -1.27
CA ALA A 515 -24.11 0.76 -1.82
C ALA A 515 -24.25 0.78 -3.36
N GLY A 516 -25.04 1.73 -3.88
CA GLY A 516 -25.22 1.95 -5.32
C GLY A 516 -26.66 2.02 -5.85
N LEU A 517 -27.70 1.99 -5.01
CA LEU A 517 -29.10 2.15 -5.44
C LEU A 517 -29.72 3.44 -4.91
N MET A 518 -29.33 4.59 -5.45
CA MET A 518 -30.24 5.72 -5.61
C MET A 518 -30.45 5.88 -7.10
N GLY A 519 -31.58 5.37 -7.58
CA GLY A 519 -32.02 5.55 -8.96
C GLY A 519 -32.34 7.01 -9.21
N ASP A 520 -32.10 7.43 -10.45
CA ASP A 520 -32.60 8.68 -11.02
C ASP A 520 -34.11 8.79 -10.75
N GLY A 521 -34.47 9.64 -9.80
CA GLY A 521 -35.80 10.21 -9.72
C GLY A 521 -35.86 11.37 -10.69
N GLY A 522 -36.53 11.14 -11.82
CA GLY A 522 -36.74 12.17 -12.84
C GLY A 522 -37.59 13.34 -12.35
N GLU A 523 -37.27 14.50 -12.89
CA GLU A 523 -38.26 15.51 -13.29
C GLU A 523 -38.57 15.35 -14.78
#